data_AF-A0A252BH85-F1
#
_entry.id   AF-A0A252BH85-F1
#
_cell.length_a   1.000
_cell.length_b   1.000
_cell.length_c   1.000
_cell.angle_alpha   90.00
_cell.angle_beta   90.00
_cell.angle_gamma   90.00
#
_symmetry.space_group_name_H-M   'P 1'
#
loop_
_entity.id
_entity.type
_entity.pdbx_description
1 polymer ?
#
loop_
_entity_poly.entity_id
_entity_poly.type
_entity_poly.pdbx_seq_one_letter_code
_entity_poly.pdbx_strand_id
1 'polypeptide(L)'
;MTTVTAATATAVTATTATAAQAIQAAYPAQYYGVIASGKISALLDVWAAETINGTGFDLLSLPAASSLVALTAEQWALAKVSSISGMLNVFVSGSSIEYPARFYCTKTTPCAVYDLWGFGDLDNAPAVADLYAITASEYADRLANPRAQYYDTSTGKLDNYVAPVVPVPLKTQAATLLAQQQTYVMQTYTLYGDVTPPDWLSYLKTLRAIANGTDSTSTTLPTAPAS
;
A
#
# COMPACT_ATOMS: atom_id res chain seq x y z
N MET A 1 -15.20 43.14 -62.04
CA MET A 1 -14.72 41.86 -61.49
C MET A 1 -13.50 42.17 -60.65
N THR A 2 -13.64 42.18 -59.33
CA THR A 2 -12.57 42.53 -58.39
C THR A 2 -12.14 41.23 -57.72
N THR A 3 -10.98 40.70 -58.10
CA THR A 3 -10.36 39.57 -57.41
C THR A 3 -9.58 40.10 -56.21
N VAL A 4 -10.07 39.79 -55.01
CA VAL A 4 -9.32 39.97 -53.76
C VAL A 4 -8.43 38.75 -53.58
N THR A 5 -7.12 38.96 -53.63
CA THR A 5 -6.10 37.93 -53.39
C THR A 5 -6.03 37.65 -51.90
N ALA A 6 -6.43 36.43 -51.49
CA ALA A 6 -6.27 35.94 -50.12
C ALA A 6 -4.80 35.55 -49.89
N ALA A 7 -4.07 36.39 -49.16
CA ALA A 7 -2.74 36.08 -48.66
C ALA A 7 -2.72 36.30 -47.15
N THR A 8 -3.15 35.32 -46.36
CA THR A 8 -2.89 35.24 -44.90
C THR A 8 -3.45 33.94 -44.33
N ALA A 9 -2.64 32.89 -44.34
CA ALA A 9 -2.83 31.70 -43.49
C ALA A 9 -1.52 30.91 -43.31
N THR A 10 -0.57 31.01 -44.24
CA THR A 10 0.61 30.13 -44.29
C THR A 10 1.80 30.59 -43.43
N ALA A 11 1.93 31.89 -43.11
CA ALA A 11 3.08 32.42 -42.38
C ALA A 11 3.00 32.25 -40.85
N VAL A 12 1.79 32.20 -40.29
CA VAL A 12 1.57 32.04 -38.84
C VAL A 12 1.93 30.63 -38.39
N THR A 13 1.61 29.61 -39.19
CA THR A 13 1.84 28.20 -38.89
C THR A 13 3.32 27.81 -38.97
N ALA A 14 4.12 28.47 -39.82
CA ALA A 14 5.55 28.19 -39.94
C ALA A 14 6.35 28.71 -38.73
N THR A 15 5.95 29.86 -38.16
CA THR A 15 6.65 30.50 -37.04
C THR A 15 6.37 29.80 -35.70
N THR A 16 5.15 29.27 -35.52
CA THR A 16 4.82 28.46 -34.34
C THR A 16 5.45 27.07 -34.39
N ALA A 17 5.58 26.46 -35.58
CA ALA A 17 6.28 25.18 -35.73
C ALA A 17 7.76 25.30 -35.35
N THR A 18 8.44 26.39 -35.72
CA THR A 18 9.86 26.61 -35.37
C THR A 18 10.06 26.90 -33.88
N ALA A 19 9.14 27.64 -33.25
CA ALA A 19 9.18 27.88 -31.81
C ALA A 19 8.99 26.59 -30.99
N ALA A 20 8.00 25.77 -31.35
CA ALA A 20 7.77 24.47 -30.70
C ALA A 20 8.98 23.53 -30.85
N GLN A 21 9.58 23.47 -32.03
CA GLN A 21 10.80 22.70 -32.28
C GLN A 21 11.99 23.20 -31.46
N ALA A 22 12.15 24.53 -31.32
CA ALA A 22 13.21 25.11 -30.50
C ALA A 22 13.03 24.78 -29.01
N ILE A 23 11.79 24.82 -28.50
CA ILE A 23 11.48 24.43 -27.11
C ILE A 23 11.82 22.95 -26.90
N GLN A 24 11.36 22.06 -27.78
CA GLN A 24 11.64 20.62 -27.66
C GLN A 24 13.14 20.29 -27.76
N ALA A 25 13.89 21.05 -28.57
CA ALA A 25 15.34 20.89 -28.66
C ALA A 25 16.06 21.33 -27.36
N ALA A 26 15.59 22.39 -26.71
CA ALA A 26 16.14 22.85 -25.42
C ALA A 26 15.66 21.99 -24.23
N TYR A 27 14.45 21.43 -24.34
CA TYR A 27 13.75 20.67 -23.30
C TYR A 27 13.22 19.35 -23.90
N PRO A 28 14.05 18.30 -23.95
CA PRO A 28 13.69 17.04 -24.61
C PRO A 28 12.54 16.27 -23.96
N ALA A 29 12.34 16.41 -22.64
CA ALA A 29 11.14 15.92 -21.96
C ALA A 29 10.02 16.97 -21.99
N GLN A 30 8.77 16.54 -21.87
CA GLN A 30 7.62 17.46 -21.74
C GLN A 30 7.52 18.03 -20.32
N TYR A 31 7.72 17.18 -19.32
CA TYR A 31 7.48 17.50 -17.92
C TYR A 31 8.78 17.71 -17.17
N TYR A 32 8.84 18.80 -16.41
CA TYR A 32 9.98 19.11 -15.56
C TYR A 32 9.57 19.57 -14.17
N GLY A 33 10.46 19.32 -13.21
CA GLY A 33 10.42 19.83 -11.85
C GLY A 33 11.51 20.86 -11.61
N VAL A 34 11.15 22.02 -11.07
CA VAL A 34 12.10 22.99 -10.53
C VAL A 34 12.56 22.50 -9.16
N ILE A 35 13.88 22.41 -8.95
CA ILE A 35 14.45 21.92 -7.69
C ILE A 35 14.60 23.08 -6.71
N ALA A 36 14.12 22.89 -5.48
CA ALA A 36 14.48 23.73 -4.34
C ALA A 36 14.55 22.89 -3.07
N SER A 37 15.63 23.06 -2.30
CA SER A 37 15.82 22.40 -0.99
C SER A 37 15.63 20.87 -1.02
N GLY A 38 16.21 20.19 -2.02
CA GLY A 38 16.14 18.72 -2.13
C GLY A 38 14.79 18.15 -2.59
N LYS A 39 13.86 19.00 -3.03
CA LYS A 39 12.56 18.58 -3.57
C LYS A 39 12.14 19.41 -4.77
N ILE A 40 11.13 18.96 -5.49
CA ILE A 40 10.49 19.74 -6.55
C ILE A 40 9.59 20.81 -5.91
N SER A 41 9.85 22.08 -6.24
CA SER A 41 9.04 23.24 -5.80
C SER A 41 7.96 23.64 -6.79
N ALA A 42 8.15 23.33 -8.08
CA ALA A 42 7.17 23.57 -9.13
C ALA A 42 7.24 22.46 -10.18
N LEU A 43 6.06 22.02 -10.63
CA LEU A 43 5.88 21.02 -11.67
C LEU A 43 5.36 21.72 -12.93
N LEU A 44 6.06 21.53 -14.05
CA LEU A 44 5.89 22.26 -15.29
C LEU A 44 5.66 21.31 -16.47
N ASP A 45 4.67 21.62 -17.30
CA ASP A 45 4.58 21.20 -18.69
C ASP A 45 5.26 22.28 -19.54
N VAL A 46 6.51 22.02 -19.91
CA VAL A 46 7.36 22.99 -20.60
C VAL A 46 6.96 23.17 -22.06
N TRP A 47 6.32 22.16 -22.66
CA TRP A 47 5.84 22.26 -24.03
C TRP A 47 4.54 23.06 -24.14
N ALA A 48 3.72 23.05 -23.08
CA ALA A 48 2.52 23.87 -22.96
C ALA A 48 2.77 25.24 -22.29
N ALA A 49 3.94 25.48 -21.70
CA ALA A 49 4.25 26.66 -20.88
C ALA A 49 3.30 26.81 -19.67
N GLU A 50 2.89 25.69 -19.07
CA GLU A 50 1.94 25.66 -17.95
C GLU A 50 2.50 24.92 -16.74
N THR A 51 2.11 25.33 -15.55
CA THR A 51 2.30 24.56 -14.31
C THR A 51 1.34 23.38 -14.26
N ILE A 52 1.54 22.44 -13.32
CA ILE A 52 0.64 21.29 -13.13
C ILE A 52 -0.84 21.68 -12.89
N ASN A 53 -1.09 22.90 -12.42
CA ASN A 53 -2.42 23.45 -12.18
C ASN A 53 -2.97 24.24 -13.38
N GLY A 54 -2.30 24.22 -14.54
CA GLY A 54 -2.70 24.94 -15.76
C GLY A 54 -2.43 26.45 -15.72
N THR A 55 -1.64 26.93 -14.75
CA THR A 55 -1.24 28.35 -14.71
C THR A 55 -0.04 28.55 -15.63
N GLY A 56 -0.13 29.48 -16.58
CA GLY A 56 0.96 29.79 -17.50
C GLY A 56 2.21 30.35 -16.80
N PHE A 57 3.38 30.14 -17.38
CA PHE A 57 4.65 30.72 -16.91
C PHE A 57 5.52 31.21 -18.07
N ASP A 58 6.50 32.06 -17.77
CA ASP A 58 7.46 32.55 -18.77
C ASP A 58 8.58 31.52 -19.03
N LEU A 59 8.51 30.84 -20.18
CA LEU A 59 9.52 29.88 -20.62
C LEU A 59 10.93 30.48 -20.75
N LEU A 60 11.06 31.78 -21.03
CA LEU A 60 12.36 32.44 -21.18
C LEU A 60 13.09 32.60 -19.84
N SER A 61 12.34 32.56 -18.73
CA SER A 61 12.90 32.62 -17.38
C SER A 61 13.32 31.24 -16.84
N LEU A 62 13.00 30.16 -17.55
CA LEU A 62 13.27 28.80 -17.12
C LEU A 62 14.78 28.48 -17.24
N PRO A 63 15.41 27.90 -16.21
CA PRO A 63 16.81 27.51 -16.30
C PRO A 63 17.00 26.36 -17.29
N ALA A 64 18.23 26.14 -17.73
CA ALA A 64 18.58 25.05 -18.63
C ALA A 64 18.07 23.69 -18.10
N ALA A 65 17.62 22.81 -19.01
CA ALA A 65 17.04 21.50 -18.67
C ALA A 65 17.93 20.65 -17.73
N SER A 66 19.26 20.81 -17.80
CA SER A 66 20.22 20.13 -16.92
C SER A 66 20.16 20.57 -15.46
N SER A 67 19.52 21.70 -15.16
CA SER A 67 19.26 22.20 -13.79
C SER A 67 17.88 21.80 -13.27
N LEU A 68 17.10 21.07 -14.06
CA LEU A 68 15.75 20.62 -13.73
C LEU A 68 15.73 19.10 -13.58
N VAL A 69 14.63 18.58 -13.01
CA VAL A 69 14.34 17.14 -13.01
C VAL A 69 13.37 16.85 -14.13
N ALA A 70 13.71 15.97 -15.07
CA ALA A 70 12.75 15.48 -16.05
C ALA A 70 11.80 14.46 -15.39
N LEU A 71 10.51 14.56 -15.67
CA LEU A 71 9.50 13.61 -15.23
C LEU A 71 8.99 12.78 -16.41
N THR A 72 8.67 11.52 -16.16
CA THR A 72 7.89 10.71 -17.10
C THR A 72 6.41 11.13 -17.09
N ALA A 73 5.66 10.72 -18.11
CA ALA A 73 4.22 10.96 -18.16
C ALA A 73 3.48 10.30 -16.99
N GLU A 74 3.95 9.12 -16.54
CA GLU A 74 3.41 8.41 -15.39
C GLU A 74 3.66 9.18 -14.09
N GLN A 75 4.86 9.73 -13.91
CA GLN A 75 5.20 10.55 -12.74
C GLN A 75 4.39 11.85 -12.72
N TRP A 76 4.19 12.48 -13.87
CA TRP A 76 3.31 13.64 -14.00
C TRP A 76 1.86 13.31 -13.65
N ALA A 77 1.35 12.17 -14.13
CA ALA A 77 0.01 11.71 -13.78
C ALA A 77 -0.11 11.41 -12.28
N LEU A 78 0.91 10.79 -11.68
CA LEU A 78 0.97 10.57 -10.23
C LEU A 78 0.96 11.88 -9.45
N ALA A 79 1.67 12.92 -9.91
CA ALA A 79 1.71 14.21 -9.22
C ALA A 79 0.34 14.91 -9.19
N LYS A 80 -0.55 14.61 -10.14
CA LYS A 80 -1.93 15.10 -10.18
C LYS A 80 -2.87 14.39 -9.21
N VAL A 81 -2.48 13.22 -8.69
CA VAL A 81 -3.27 12.51 -7.68
C VAL A 81 -3.17 13.25 -6.35
N SER A 82 -4.29 13.61 -5.73
CA SER A 82 -4.27 14.28 -4.42
C SER A 82 -3.61 13.39 -3.37
N SER A 83 -2.68 13.95 -2.58
CA SER A 83 -2.17 13.25 -1.39
C SER A 83 -3.18 13.37 -0.25
N ILE A 84 -3.35 12.30 0.50
CA ILE A 84 -4.17 12.30 1.72
C ILE A 84 -3.59 13.20 2.81
N SER A 85 -2.26 13.34 2.84
CA SER A 85 -1.57 14.26 3.74
C SER A 85 -1.85 15.74 3.41
N GLY A 86 -2.39 16.03 2.21
CA GLY A 86 -2.47 17.38 1.65
C GLY A 86 -1.13 17.92 1.14
N MET A 87 -0.03 17.19 1.30
CA MET A 87 1.31 17.57 0.87
C MET A 87 1.72 16.83 -0.41
N LEU A 88 2.48 17.52 -1.26
CA LEU A 88 3.12 16.93 -2.43
C LEU A 88 4.59 17.33 -2.42
N ASN A 89 5.42 16.51 -1.79
CA ASN A 89 6.86 16.66 -1.70
C ASN A 89 7.53 15.58 -2.56
N VAL A 90 7.85 15.92 -3.82
CA VAL A 90 8.62 15.02 -4.69
C VAL A 90 10.11 15.22 -4.39
N PHE A 91 10.68 14.34 -3.56
CA PHE A 91 12.09 14.39 -3.17
C PHE A 91 13.03 14.00 -4.30
N VAL A 92 14.17 14.67 -4.38
CA VAL A 92 15.16 14.48 -5.44
C VAL A 92 16.57 14.43 -4.88
N SER A 93 17.40 13.55 -5.46
CA SER A 93 18.84 13.51 -5.24
C SER A 93 19.53 13.88 -6.55
N GLY A 94 20.09 15.09 -6.60
CA GLY A 94 20.52 15.70 -7.85
C GLY A 94 19.35 15.88 -8.82
N SER A 95 19.43 15.28 -10.00
CA SER A 95 18.38 15.31 -11.02
C SER A 95 17.50 14.05 -11.04
N SER A 96 17.55 13.22 -10.00
CA SER A 96 16.82 11.95 -9.91
C SER A 96 15.78 11.98 -8.81
N ILE A 97 14.56 11.49 -9.09
CA ILE A 97 13.50 11.35 -8.09
C ILE A 97 13.79 10.13 -7.21
N GLU A 98 13.76 10.31 -5.88
CA GLU A 98 14.10 9.23 -4.95
C GLU A 98 13.03 8.13 -4.91
N TYR A 99 11.75 8.49 -4.94
CA TYR A 99 10.62 7.55 -4.88
C TYR A 99 9.74 7.64 -6.13
N PRO A 100 10.21 7.20 -7.31
CA PRO A 100 9.59 7.52 -8.59
C PRO A 100 8.16 6.98 -8.77
N ALA A 101 7.76 5.93 -8.05
CA ALA A 101 6.41 5.36 -8.15
C ALA A 101 5.40 5.99 -7.19
N ARG A 102 5.87 6.86 -6.26
CA ARG A 102 5.10 7.52 -5.19
C ARG A 102 4.46 6.60 -4.16
N PHE A 103 3.70 5.60 -4.60
CA PHE A 103 2.97 4.67 -3.74
C PHE A 103 3.73 3.36 -3.63
N TYR A 104 3.92 2.91 -2.39
CA TYR A 104 4.72 1.73 -2.10
C TYR A 104 4.08 0.88 -1.01
N CYS A 105 4.47 -0.39 -0.96
CA CYS A 105 4.26 -1.26 0.18
C CYS A 105 5.55 -1.95 0.62
N THR A 106 5.66 -2.29 1.90
CA THR A 106 6.83 -3.01 2.44
C THR A 106 6.88 -4.45 1.96
N LYS A 107 8.07 -5.03 1.92
CA LYS A 107 8.27 -6.47 1.65
C LYS A 107 7.87 -7.41 2.80
N THR A 108 7.23 -6.88 3.85
CA THR A 108 6.73 -7.68 4.98
C THR A 108 5.32 -8.20 4.70
N THR A 109 4.93 -9.26 5.40
CA THR A 109 3.57 -9.81 5.32
C THR A 109 2.93 -9.82 6.72
N PRO A 110 1.87 -9.04 6.96
CA PRO A 110 1.27 -8.07 6.05
C PRO A 110 2.19 -6.86 5.77
N CYS A 111 1.97 -6.20 4.63
CA CYS A 111 2.74 -5.03 4.22
C CYS A 111 2.14 -3.74 4.77
N ALA A 112 2.99 -2.80 5.18
CA ALA A 112 2.60 -1.41 5.38
C ALA A 112 2.60 -0.69 4.02
N VAL A 113 1.66 0.24 3.82
CA VAL A 113 1.56 1.04 2.59
C VAL A 113 1.91 2.50 2.85
N TYR A 114 2.47 3.17 1.85
CA TYR A 114 2.93 4.54 1.98
C TYR A 114 2.67 5.35 0.71
N ASP A 115 2.35 6.64 0.88
CA ASP A 115 2.49 7.70 -0.12
C ASP A 115 3.78 8.48 0.19
N LEU A 116 4.90 8.10 -0.43
CA LEU A 116 6.23 8.68 -0.14
C LEU A 116 6.33 10.14 -0.59
N TRP A 117 5.50 10.59 -1.54
CA TRP A 117 5.45 12.01 -1.89
C TRP A 117 4.56 12.80 -0.93
N GLY A 118 3.78 12.14 -0.07
CA GLY A 118 3.01 12.76 1.00
C GLY A 118 3.82 12.99 2.28
N PHE A 119 5.10 12.61 2.32
CA PHE A 119 5.92 12.73 3.52
C PHE A 119 6.45 14.16 3.68
N GLY A 120 6.69 14.59 4.92
CA GLY A 120 7.31 15.89 5.23
C GLY A 120 8.83 15.89 4.99
N ASP A 121 9.48 14.77 5.30
CA ASP A 121 10.90 14.47 5.12
C ASP A 121 11.09 12.96 4.88
N LEU A 122 12.33 12.53 4.63
CA LEU A 122 12.68 11.14 4.36
C LEU A 122 13.52 10.48 5.45
N ASP A 123 13.69 11.10 6.63
CA ASP A 123 14.65 10.65 7.65
C ASP A 123 14.38 9.22 8.14
N ASN A 124 13.12 8.79 8.11
CA ASN A 124 12.69 7.45 8.49
C ASN A 124 11.99 6.69 7.35
N ALA A 125 12.13 7.16 6.11
CA ALA A 125 11.55 6.49 4.95
C ALA A 125 12.29 5.17 4.66
N PRO A 126 11.59 4.06 4.38
CA PRO A 126 12.24 2.82 3.99
C PRO A 126 12.94 2.97 2.64
N ALA A 127 14.12 2.36 2.48
CA ALA A 127 14.81 2.38 1.19
C ALA A 127 13.92 1.81 0.07
N VAL A 128 13.93 2.42 -1.11
CA VAL A 128 13.15 1.99 -2.28
C VAL A 128 13.38 0.51 -2.61
N ALA A 129 14.62 0.03 -2.43
CA ALA A 129 14.98 -1.37 -2.68
C ALA A 129 14.23 -2.36 -1.77
N ASP A 130 13.71 -1.91 -0.62
CA ASP A 130 12.97 -2.71 0.36
C ASP A 130 11.45 -2.58 0.21
N LEU A 131 11.00 -1.98 -0.88
CA LEU A 131 9.60 -1.71 -1.18
C LEU A 131 9.17 -2.34 -2.50
N TYR A 132 7.87 -2.61 -2.63
CA TYR A 132 7.21 -2.85 -3.91
C TYR A 132 6.40 -1.62 -4.29
N ALA A 133 6.54 -1.17 -5.53
CA ALA A 133 5.67 -0.13 -6.09
C ALA A 133 4.24 -0.67 -6.23
N ILE A 134 3.27 0.13 -5.83
CA ILE A 134 1.84 -0.15 -6.00
C ILE A 134 1.18 0.97 -6.79
N THR A 135 0.02 0.69 -7.36
CA THR A 135 -0.75 1.69 -8.10
C THR A 135 -1.44 2.68 -7.16
N ALA A 136 -1.76 3.88 -7.68
CA ALA A 136 -2.58 4.86 -6.97
C ALA A 136 -3.95 4.28 -6.55
N SER A 137 -4.53 3.40 -7.39
CA SER A 137 -5.79 2.72 -7.10
C SER A 137 -5.68 1.71 -5.97
N GLU A 138 -4.59 0.94 -5.89
CA GLU A 138 -4.36 -0.02 -4.79
C GLU A 138 -4.15 0.70 -3.47
N TYR A 139 -3.38 1.80 -3.48
CA TYR A 139 -3.20 2.65 -2.31
C TYR A 139 -4.55 3.24 -1.84
N ALA A 140 -5.34 3.81 -2.76
CA ALA A 140 -6.65 4.38 -2.45
C ALA A 140 -7.63 3.33 -1.90
N ASP A 141 -7.68 2.13 -2.49
CA ASP A 141 -8.50 1.02 -2.00
C ASP A 141 -8.08 0.60 -0.58
N ARG A 142 -6.76 0.49 -0.31
CA ARG A 142 -6.24 0.14 1.02
C ARG A 142 -6.61 1.15 2.10
N LEU A 143 -6.82 2.41 1.74
CA LEU A 143 -7.22 3.48 2.64
C LEU A 143 -8.73 3.51 2.88
N ALA A 144 -9.51 3.29 1.82
CA ALA A 144 -10.95 3.15 1.93
C ALA A 144 -11.37 1.87 2.67
N ASN A 145 -10.58 0.79 2.54
CA ASN A 145 -10.86 -0.53 3.06
C ASN A 145 -9.68 -1.06 3.90
N PRO A 146 -9.51 -0.62 5.16
CA PRO A 146 -8.38 -1.03 5.99
C PRO A 146 -8.36 -2.54 6.24
N ARG A 147 -7.43 -3.25 5.61
CA ARG A 147 -7.26 -4.69 5.75
C ARG A 147 -5.79 -5.11 5.67
N ALA A 148 -5.48 -6.27 6.24
CA ALA A 148 -4.15 -6.85 6.11
C ALA A 148 -3.97 -7.33 4.66
N GLN A 149 -2.93 -6.85 3.98
CA GLN A 149 -2.60 -7.22 2.62
C GLN A 149 -1.12 -7.57 2.53
N TYR A 150 -0.75 -8.23 1.45
CA TYR A 150 0.65 -8.47 1.06
C TYR A 150 0.79 -8.19 -0.43
N TYR A 151 2.01 -7.96 -0.88
CA TYR A 151 2.29 -7.85 -2.31
C TYR A 151 2.56 -9.24 -2.88
N ASP A 152 1.71 -9.67 -3.80
CA ASP A 152 1.90 -10.92 -4.52
C ASP A 152 2.83 -10.67 -5.71
N THR A 153 4.07 -11.14 -5.59
CA THR A 153 5.10 -11.00 -6.64
C THR A 153 4.80 -11.78 -7.90
N SER A 154 3.87 -12.75 -7.87
CA SER A 154 3.48 -13.52 -9.05
C SER A 154 2.49 -12.76 -9.94
N THR A 155 1.59 -11.99 -9.33
CA THR A 155 0.59 -11.18 -10.03
C THR A 155 0.98 -9.70 -10.15
N GLY A 156 1.96 -9.25 -9.36
CA GLY A 156 2.42 -7.87 -9.30
C GLY A 156 1.42 -6.92 -8.65
N LYS A 157 0.60 -7.42 -7.72
CA LYS A 157 -0.54 -6.69 -7.12
C LYS A 157 -0.65 -6.93 -5.62
N LEU A 158 -1.39 -6.06 -4.94
CA LEU A 158 -1.81 -6.32 -3.55
C LEU A 158 -2.92 -7.37 -3.48
N ASP A 159 -2.75 -8.32 -2.55
CA ASP A 159 -3.75 -9.35 -2.23
C ASP A 159 -4.00 -9.41 -0.70
N ASN A 160 -5.12 -10.00 -0.30
CA ASN A 160 -5.54 -10.07 1.09
C ASN A 160 -4.71 -11.10 1.87
N TYR A 161 -4.16 -10.66 3.00
CA TYR A 161 -3.49 -11.56 3.93
C TYR A 161 -4.51 -12.22 4.85
N VAL A 162 -4.55 -13.55 4.83
CA VAL A 162 -5.27 -14.36 5.82
C VAL A 162 -4.25 -14.97 6.77
N ALA A 163 -4.32 -14.62 8.05
CA ALA A 163 -3.42 -15.17 9.06
C ALA A 163 -3.58 -16.69 9.13
N PRO A 164 -2.48 -17.47 9.18
CA PRO A 164 -2.55 -18.90 9.41
C PRO A 164 -3.31 -19.18 10.70
N VAL A 165 -4.28 -20.10 10.64
CA VAL A 165 -4.98 -20.57 11.83
C VAL A 165 -3.98 -21.38 12.64
N VAL A 166 -3.56 -20.86 13.79
CA VAL A 166 -2.73 -21.61 14.74
C VAL A 166 -3.64 -22.62 15.45
N PRO A 167 -3.45 -23.94 15.25
CA PRO A 167 -4.28 -24.92 15.93
C PRO A 167 -4.04 -24.83 17.44
N VAL A 168 -5.12 -24.74 18.21
CA VAL A 168 -5.03 -24.77 19.68
C VAL A 168 -4.47 -26.14 20.09
N PRO A 169 -3.39 -26.23 20.87
CA PRO A 169 -2.84 -27.52 21.28
C PRO A 169 -3.87 -28.38 22.00
N LEU A 170 -3.88 -29.70 21.75
CA LEU A 170 -4.87 -30.64 22.33
C LEU A 170 -4.91 -30.56 23.87
N LYS A 171 -3.75 -30.31 24.51
CA LYS A 171 -3.65 -30.09 25.96
C LYS A 171 -4.48 -28.89 26.43
N THR A 172 -4.38 -27.77 25.72
CA THR A 172 -5.15 -26.55 26.01
C THR A 172 -6.65 -26.78 25.82
N GLN A 173 -7.03 -27.48 24.75
CA GLN A 173 -8.43 -27.83 24.51
C GLN A 173 -8.97 -28.73 25.64
N ALA A 174 -8.20 -29.74 26.06
CA ALA A 174 -8.57 -30.66 27.14
C ALA A 174 -8.67 -29.97 28.50
N ALA A 175 -7.79 -29.02 28.80
CA ALA A 175 -7.86 -28.25 30.04
C ALA A 175 -9.14 -27.40 30.12
N THR A 176 -9.48 -26.69 29.03
CA THR A 176 -10.72 -25.91 28.93
C THR A 176 -11.95 -26.80 29.06
N LEU A 177 -11.98 -27.92 28.33
CA LEU A 177 -13.09 -28.85 28.36
C LEU A 177 -13.23 -29.52 29.74
N LEU A 178 -12.12 -29.90 30.39
CA LEU A 178 -12.13 -30.47 31.75
C LEU A 178 -12.81 -29.51 32.73
N ALA A 179 -12.46 -28.21 32.71
CA ALA A 179 -13.06 -27.24 33.61
C ALA A 179 -14.58 -27.10 33.40
N GLN A 180 -15.02 -27.08 32.13
CA GLN A 180 -16.45 -27.05 31.78
C GLN A 180 -17.17 -28.31 32.29
N GLN A 181 -16.59 -29.49 32.07
CA GLN A 181 -17.22 -30.76 32.38
C GLN A 181 -17.21 -31.07 33.89
N GLN A 182 -16.19 -30.63 34.63
CA GLN A 182 -16.20 -30.66 36.09
C GLN A 182 -17.34 -29.80 36.67
N THR A 183 -17.60 -28.64 36.08
CA THR A 183 -18.72 -27.76 36.47
C THR A 183 -20.05 -28.45 36.19
N TYR A 184 -20.23 -29.02 34.99
CA TYR A 184 -21.43 -29.79 34.63
C TYR A 184 -21.68 -30.94 35.61
N VAL A 185 -20.68 -31.81 35.83
CA VAL A 185 -20.80 -32.96 36.74
C VAL A 185 -21.13 -32.53 38.17
N MET A 186 -20.53 -31.43 38.66
CA MET A 186 -20.84 -30.89 39.99
C MET A 186 -22.30 -30.44 40.10
N GLN A 187 -22.81 -29.75 39.08
CA GLN A 187 -24.18 -29.23 39.08
C GLN A 187 -25.21 -30.35 38.89
N THR A 188 -24.93 -31.33 38.04
CA THR A 188 -25.86 -32.40 37.69
C THR A 188 -25.95 -33.47 38.77
N TYR A 189 -24.82 -33.84 39.39
CA TYR A 189 -24.79 -34.97 40.34
C TYR A 189 -24.44 -34.52 41.76
N THR A 190 -23.28 -33.87 41.94
CA THR A 190 -22.72 -33.64 43.28
C THR A 190 -23.58 -32.73 44.16
N LEU A 191 -24.15 -31.66 43.59
CA LEU A 191 -24.96 -30.69 44.35
C LEU A 191 -26.23 -31.31 44.94
N TYR A 192 -26.81 -32.30 44.26
CA TYR A 192 -28.04 -32.98 44.68
C TYR A 192 -27.78 -34.23 45.53
N GLY A 193 -26.51 -34.57 45.78
CA GLY A 193 -26.12 -35.77 46.52
C GLY A 193 -26.16 -37.05 45.69
N ASP A 194 -26.31 -36.94 44.37
CA ASP A 194 -26.30 -38.07 43.46
C ASP A 194 -24.87 -38.57 43.21
N VAL A 195 -24.76 -39.88 42.98
CA VAL A 195 -23.48 -40.51 42.65
C VAL A 195 -23.12 -40.18 41.19
N THR A 196 -21.95 -39.59 40.97
CA THR A 196 -21.43 -39.37 39.61
C THR A 196 -21.22 -40.72 38.89
N PRO A 197 -21.80 -40.92 37.69
CA PRO A 197 -21.64 -42.16 36.95
C PRO A 197 -20.16 -42.50 36.65
N PRO A 198 -19.77 -43.78 36.67
CA PRO A 198 -18.39 -44.20 36.40
C PRO A 198 -17.83 -43.70 35.06
N ASP A 199 -18.65 -43.63 34.01
CA ASP A 199 -18.24 -43.19 32.68
C ASP A 199 -17.87 -41.70 32.67
N TRP A 200 -18.58 -40.86 33.43
CA TRP A 200 -18.22 -39.46 33.65
C TRP A 200 -16.89 -39.32 34.38
N LEU A 201 -16.64 -40.15 35.40
CA LEU A 201 -15.35 -40.16 36.10
C LEU A 201 -14.20 -40.61 35.19
N SER A 202 -14.42 -41.60 34.33
CA SER A 202 -13.45 -42.07 33.33
C SER A 202 -13.13 -40.95 32.33
N TYR A 203 -14.16 -40.31 31.78
CA TYR A 203 -14.05 -39.19 30.86
C TYR A 203 -13.24 -38.02 31.44
N LEU A 204 -13.56 -37.58 32.67
CA LEU A 204 -12.83 -36.50 33.34
C LEU A 204 -11.36 -36.86 33.62
N LYS A 205 -11.06 -38.14 33.91
CA LYS A 205 -9.67 -38.62 34.07
C LYS A 205 -8.91 -38.56 32.75
N THR A 206 -9.52 -38.99 31.65
CA THR A 206 -8.91 -38.92 30.31
C THR A 206 -8.63 -37.47 29.91
N LEU A 207 -9.59 -36.55 30.09
CA LEU A 207 -9.37 -35.12 29.84
C LEU A 207 -8.23 -34.57 30.70
N ARG A 208 -8.14 -34.96 31.99
CA ARG A 208 -7.05 -34.55 32.87
C ARG A 208 -5.69 -35.07 32.38
N ALA A 209 -5.63 -36.32 31.91
CA ALA A 209 -4.41 -36.92 31.40
C ALA A 209 -3.90 -36.23 30.12
N ILE A 210 -4.81 -35.84 29.23
CA ILE A 210 -4.48 -35.05 28.04
C ILE A 210 -4.06 -33.63 28.45
N ALA A 211 -4.81 -32.98 29.35
CA ALA A 211 -4.55 -31.60 29.79
C ALA A 211 -3.19 -31.43 30.48
N ASN A 212 -2.80 -32.38 31.34
CA ASN A 212 -1.50 -32.34 32.02
C ASN A 212 -0.36 -32.94 31.17
N GLY A 213 -0.67 -33.50 30.00
CA GLY A 213 0.30 -34.10 29.10
C GLY A 213 0.85 -35.45 29.53
N THR A 214 0.19 -36.14 30.46
CA THR A 214 0.53 -37.54 30.77
C THR A 214 0.05 -38.49 29.68
N ASP A 215 -1.00 -38.14 28.95
CA ASP A 215 -1.36 -38.79 27.69
C ASP A 215 -0.70 -38.06 26.51
N SER A 216 0.31 -38.71 25.94
CA SER A 216 1.03 -38.25 24.74
C SER A 216 0.59 -38.99 23.47
N THR A 217 -0.40 -39.88 23.56
CA THR A 217 -0.84 -40.76 22.46
C THR A 217 -2.13 -40.29 21.82
N SER A 218 -2.98 -39.59 22.57
CA SER A 218 -4.22 -39.02 22.06
C SER A 218 -3.99 -37.98 20.97
N THR A 219 -4.74 -38.11 19.88
CA THR A 219 -4.75 -37.18 18.74
C THR A 219 -6.03 -36.35 18.67
N THR A 220 -7.06 -36.70 19.45
CA THR A 220 -8.36 -36.03 19.53
C THR A 220 -8.85 -36.01 20.98
N LEU A 221 -9.84 -35.15 21.26
CA LEU A 221 -10.51 -35.14 22.57
C LEU A 221 -11.49 -36.33 22.66
N PRO A 222 -11.64 -36.93 23.85
CA PRO A 222 -12.65 -37.95 24.07
C PRO A 222 -14.06 -37.37 23.92
N THR A 223 -15.01 -38.20 23.48
CA THR A 223 -16.43 -37.85 23.43
C THR A 223 -17.04 -37.90 24.83
N ALA A 224 -17.91 -36.93 25.15
CA ALA A 224 -18.63 -36.93 26.42
C ALA A 224 -19.59 -38.14 26.50
N PRO A 225 -19.80 -38.73 27.70
CA PRO A 225 -20.81 -39.75 27.92
C PRO A 225 -22.23 -39.22 27.63
N ALA A 226 -23.15 -40.13 27.31
CA ALA A 226 -24.57 -39.77 27.29
C ALA A 226 -25.03 -39.40 28.71
N SER A 227 -25.90 -38.40 28.81
CA SER A 227 -26.51 -37.92 30.05
C SER A 227 -27.54 -38.90 30.60
#